data_AF-A0A7H4NZZ8-F1
#
_entry.id   AF-A0A7H4NZZ8-F1
#
_cell.length_a   1.000
_cell.length_b   1.000
_cell.length_c   1.000
_cell.angle_alpha   90.00
_cell.angle_beta   90.00
_cell.angle_gamma   90.00
#
_symmetry.space_group_name_H-M   'P 1'
#
loop_
_entity.id
_entity.type
_entity.pdbx_description
1 polymer ?
#
loop_
_entity_poly.entity_id
_entity_poly.type
_entity_poly.pdbx_seq_one_letter_code
_entity_poly.pdbx_strand_id
1 'polypeptide(L)'
;MGGHGALVMALKNPGRFVSVSAFAPIVNPTQVPWGQKAFTAYLGADEAAWQAWDSCALMQASSESDAIPTLIDQGDSDAFLAEQLQPAVLAETARQKSWPLTLRIQPGYDHSYSFIASFIEDHLRFHARYLFA
;
A
#
# COMPACT_ATOMS: atom_id res chain seq x y z
N MET A 1 -7.77 -5.07 -2.38
CA MET A 1 -7.81 -5.26 -0.90
C MET A 1 -6.57 -5.94 -0.32
N GLY A 2 -6.03 -7.03 -0.87
CA GLY A 2 -4.84 -7.69 -0.28
C GLY A 2 -3.62 -6.77 -0.11
N GLY A 3 -3.35 -5.90 -1.09
CA GLY A 3 -2.26 -4.91 -1.01
C GLY A 3 -2.37 -3.93 0.17
N HIS A 4 -3.60 -3.53 0.53
CA HIS A 4 -3.87 -2.75 1.73
C HIS A 4 -3.42 -3.48 2.99
N GLY A 5 -3.83 -4.75 3.12
CA GLY A 5 -3.47 -5.58 4.27
C GLY A 5 -1.96 -5.79 4.38
N ALA A 6 -1.26 -6.00 3.27
CA ALA A 6 0.20 -6.15 3.28
C ALA A 6 0.91 -4.91 3.86
N LEU A 7 0.53 -3.71 3.39
CA LEU A 7 1.09 -2.45 3.86
C LEU A 7 0.78 -2.20 5.34
N VAL A 8 -0.48 -2.37 5.76
CA VAL A 8 -0.89 -2.22 7.17
C VAL A 8 -0.13 -3.18 8.07
N MET A 9 0.02 -4.44 7.67
CA MET A 9 0.73 -5.42 8.47
C MET A 9 2.20 -5.06 8.62
N ALA A 10 2.87 -4.61 7.55
CA ALA A 10 4.26 -4.16 7.64
C ALA A 10 4.41 -2.93 8.56
N LEU A 11 3.58 -1.90 8.36
CA LEU A 11 3.64 -0.64 9.10
C LEU A 11 3.33 -0.80 10.60
N LYS A 12 2.38 -1.67 10.96
CA LYS A 12 2.03 -1.94 12.37
C LYS A 12 3.00 -2.89 13.07
N ASN A 13 3.91 -3.53 12.33
CA ASN A 13 4.82 -4.52 12.86
C ASN A 13 6.27 -4.27 12.42
N PRO A 14 6.87 -3.11 12.77
CA PRO A 14 8.27 -2.83 12.44
C PRO A 14 9.20 -3.97 12.91
N GLY A 15 10.15 -4.36 12.06
CA GLY A 15 11.10 -5.44 12.33
C GLY A 15 10.57 -6.87 12.17
N ARG A 16 9.25 -7.10 11.99
CA ARG A 16 8.70 -8.44 11.71
C ARG A 16 8.82 -8.85 10.24
N PHE A 17 8.90 -7.88 9.33
CA PHE A 17 9.04 -8.08 7.89
C PHE A 17 10.30 -7.36 7.40
N VAL A 18 10.96 -7.93 6.39
CA VAL A 18 12.20 -7.36 5.82
C VAL A 18 11.95 -6.51 4.56
N SER A 19 10.82 -6.72 3.89
CA SER A 19 10.34 -5.92 2.77
C SER A 19 8.84 -6.10 2.60
N VAL A 20 8.16 -5.16 1.96
CA VAL A 20 6.72 -5.24 1.64
C VAL A 20 6.48 -4.80 0.20
N SER A 21 5.54 -5.45 -0.48
CA SER A 21 5.13 -5.02 -1.81
C SER A 21 3.64 -5.23 -2.04
N ALA A 22 3.08 -4.50 -3.01
CA ALA A 22 1.67 -4.61 -3.36
C ALA A 22 1.38 -4.28 -4.83
N PHE A 23 0.37 -4.94 -5.39
CA PHE A 23 -0.25 -4.57 -6.65
C PHE A 23 -1.55 -3.81 -6.38
N ALA A 24 -1.73 -2.65 -7.03
CA ALA A 24 -2.93 -1.83 -6.95
C ALA A 24 -3.56 -1.73 -5.53
N PRO A 25 -2.77 -1.30 -4.51
CA PRO A 25 -3.25 -1.26 -3.14
C PRO A 25 -4.26 -0.14 -2.90
N ILE A 26 -5.20 -0.37 -1.97
CA ILE A 26 -5.98 0.71 -1.36
C ILE A 26 -5.10 1.30 -0.26
N VAL A 27 -4.49 2.46 -0.52
CA VAL A 27 -3.49 3.03 0.40
C VAL A 27 -4.09 3.95 1.46
N ASN A 28 -5.24 4.55 1.16
CA ASN A 28 -5.89 5.59 1.96
C ASN A 28 -7.37 5.25 2.24
N PRO A 29 -7.67 4.06 2.81
CA PRO A 29 -9.05 3.58 3.00
C PRO A 29 -9.97 4.55 3.78
N THR A 30 -9.45 5.42 4.64
CA THR A 30 -10.34 6.37 5.37
C THR A 30 -10.96 7.42 4.44
N GLN A 31 -10.34 7.66 3.29
CA GLN A 31 -10.75 8.71 2.35
C GLN A 31 -11.43 8.19 1.08
N VAL A 32 -11.72 6.89 0.99
CA VAL A 32 -12.29 6.28 -0.22
C VAL A 32 -13.55 5.45 0.08
N PRO A 33 -14.50 5.35 -0.88
CA PRO A 33 -15.80 4.72 -0.61
C PRO A 33 -15.71 3.27 -0.11
N TRP A 34 -14.80 2.45 -0.65
CA TRP A 34 -14.64 1.07 -0.19
C TRP A 34 -14.19 0.98 1.27
N GLY A 35 -13.21 1.80 1.66
CA GLY A 35 -12.68 1.79 3.01
C GLY A 35 -13.68 2.37 4.01
N GLN A 36 -14.30 3.51 3.70
CA GLN A 36 -15.34 4.11 4.56
C GLN A 36 -16.51 3.17 4.81
N LYS A 37 -17.01 2.50 3.76
CA LYS A 37 -18.09 1.51 3.90
C LYS A 37 -17.67 0.33 4.78
N ALA A 38 -16.48 -0.22 4.54
CA ALA A 38 -15.98 -1.37 5.30
C ALA A 38 -15.69 -1.01 6.78
N PHE A 39 -15.03 0.12 7.02
CA PHE A 39 -14.70 0.56 8.37
C PHE A 39 -15.92 0.98 9.16
N THR A 40 -16.91 1.64 8.55
CA THR A 40 -18.19 1.90 9.22
C THR A 40 -18.85 0.61 9.69
N ALA A 41 -18.84 -0.43 8.85
CA ALA A 41 -19.45 -1.72 9.18
C ALA A 41 -18.69 -2.51 10.26
N TYR A 42 -17.35 -2.48 10.25
CA TYR A 42 -16.52 -3.32 11.12
C TYR A 42 -15.98 -2.62 12.37
N LEU A 43 -15.69 -1.32 12.27
CA LEU A 43 -15.06 -0.51 13.32
C LEU A 43 -16.04 0.52 13.92
N GLY A 44 -17.22 0.68 13.34
CA GLY A 44 -18.22 1.66 13.76
C GLY A 44 -17.97 3.06 13.19
N ALA A 45 -18.76 4.02 13.65
CA ALA A 45 -18.79 5.39 13.11
C ALA A 45 -17.66 6.32 13.63
N ASP A 46 -16.80 5.83 14.54
CA ASP A 46 -15.66 6.60 15.03
C ASP A 46 -14.51 6.56 14.02
N GLU A 47 -14.43 7.57 13.15
CA GLU A 47 -13.39 7.69 12.12
C GLU A 47 -11.98 7.81 12.69
N ALA A 48 -11.83 8.26 13.95
CA ALA A 48 -10.51 8.34 14.58
C ALA A 48 -9.91 6.94 14.76
N ALA A 49 -10.74 5.93 15.03
CA ALA A 49 -10.31 4.54 15.15
C ALA A 49 -9.82 3.94 13.82
N TRP A 50 -10.26 4.49 12.68
CA TRP A 50 -9.92 3.97 11.36
C TRP A 50 -8.48 4.28 10.94
N GLN A 51 -7.89 5.35 11.49
CA GLN A 51 -6.51 5.76 11.22
C GLN A 51 -5.50 4.65 11.56
N ALA A 52 -5.83 3.80 12.54
CA ALA A 52 -5.01 2.64 12.91
C ALA A 52 -4.98 1.53 11.84
N TRP A 53 -5.77 1.67 10.78
CA TRP A 53 -5.93 0.72 9.68
C TRP A 53 -5.79 1.41 8.32
N ASP A 54 -5.11 2.55 8.24
CA ASP A 54 -4.86 3.28 7.00
C ASP A 54 -3.36 3.35 6.72
N SER A 55 -2.92 2.98 5.51
CA SER A 55 -1.48 2.88 5.23
C SER A 55 -0.81 4.26 5.17
N CYS A 56 -1.49 5.27 4.63
CA CYS A 56 -0.99 6.65 4.64
C CYS A 56 -0.91 7.20 6.07
N ALA A 57 -1.96 7.00 6.88
CA ALA A 57 -1.97 7.46 8.27
C ALA A 57 -0.89 6.78 9.11
N LEU A 58 -0.75 5.46 8.98
CA LEU A 58 0.27 4.68 9.68
C LEU A 58 1.69 5.11 9.28
N MET A 59 1.97 5.26 7.99
CA MET A 59 3.28 5.72 7.50
C MET A 59 3.61 7.13 8.00
N GLN A 60 2.62 8.03 8.04
CA GLN A 60 2.81 9.38 8.58
C GLN A 60 3.21 9.34 10.07
N ALA A 61 2.60 8.44 10.85
CA ALA A 61 2.85 8.27 12.28
C ALA A 61 4.14 7.48 12.61
N SER A 62 4.68 6.70 11.67
CA SER A 62 5.89 5.90 11.85
C SER A 62 7.15 6.74 12.12
N SER A 63 8.12 6.17 12.82
CA SER A 63 9.47 6.73 12.94
C SER A 63 10.34 6.34 11.74
N GLU A 64 11.48 7.03 11.55
CA GLU A 64 12.43 6.68 10.49
C GLU A 64 13.00 5.26 10.67
N SER A 65 13.18 4.79 11.91
CA SER A 65 13.63 3.43 12.20
C SER A 65 12.60 2.35 11.86
N ASP A 66 11.33 2.71 11.64
CA ASP A 66 10.29 1.78 11.22
C ASP A 66 10.25 1.57 9.70
N ALA A 67 11.03 2.36 8.96
CA ALA A 67 11.04 2.34 7.51
C ALA A 67 11.43 0.96 6.96
N ILE A 68 10.62 0.44 6.04
CA ILE A 68 10.80 -0.86 5.41
C ILE A 68 10.81 -0.69 3.88
N PRO A 69 11.72 -1.36 3.15
CA PRO A 69 11.71 -1.34 1.69
C PRO A 69 10.32 -1.69 1.15
N THR A 70 9.76 -0.78 0.36
CA THR A 70 8.38 -0.86 -0.12
C THR A 70 8.35 -0.77 -1.64
N LEU A 71 7.70 -1.73 -2.31
CA LEU A 71 7.48 -1.73 -3.76
C LEU A 71 5.99 -1.75 -4.10
N ILE A 72 5.53 -0.83 -4.94
CA ILE A 72 4.15 -0.80 -5.42
C ILE A 72 4.15 -0.73 -6.95
N ASP A 73 3.33 -1.59 -7.54
CA ASP A 73 2.95 -1.52 -8.94
C ASP A 73 1.48 -1.15 -9.09
N GLN A 74 1.22 -0.19 -9.97
CA GLN A 74 -0.11 0.30 -10.29
C GLN A 74 -0.30 0.39 -11.80
N GLY A 75 -1.32 -0.26 -12.34
CA GLY A 75 -1.77 -0.01 -13.71
C GLY A 75 -2.43 1.36 -13.85
N ASP A 76 -2.11 2.12 -14.91
CA ASP A 76 -2.72 3.44 -15.16
C ASP A 76 -4.10 3.38 -15.81
N SER A 77 -4.48 2.21 -16.33
CA SER A 77 -5.78 1.91 -16.93
C SER A 77 -6.69 1.14 -15.95
N ASP A 78 -6.31 1.13 -14.68
CA ASP A 78 -7.09 0.57 -13.58
C ASP A 78 -8.31 1.46 -13.29
N ALA A 79 -9.50 0.90 -13.48
CA ALA A 79 -10.77 1.61 -13.28
C ALA A 79 -10.97 2.13 -11.84
N PHE A 80 -10.26 1.58 -10.86
CA PHE A 80 -10.37 1.95 -9.45
C PHE A 80 -9.31 2.97 -9.00
N LEU A 81 -8.38 3.35 -9.89
CA LEU A 81 -7.19 4.14 -9.58
C LEU A 81 -7.50 5.42 -8.79
N ALA A 82 -8.37 6.27 -9.36
CA ALA A 82 -8.67 7.59 -8.80
C ALA A 82 -9.62 7.53 -7.60
N GLU A 83 -10.61 6.63 -7.64
CA GLU A 83 -11.68 6.58 -6.63
C GLU A 83 -11.28 5.79 -5.39
N GLN A 84 -10.52 4.70 -5.54
CA GLN A 84 -10.28 3.73 -4.47
C GLN A 84 -8.80 3.58 -4.10
N LEU A 85 -7.89 3.61 -5.06
CA LEU A 85 -6.50 3.18 -4.84
C LEU A 85 -5.58 4.30 -4.39
N GLN A 86 -5.65 5.46 -5.08
CA GLN A 86 -4.96 6.71 -4.75
C GLN A 86 -3.45 6.58 -4.42
N PRO A 87 -2.63 5.85 -5.20
CA PRO A 87 -1.22 5.61 -4.88
C PRO A 87 -0.38 6.89 -4.81
N ALA A 88 -0.81 7.97 -5.48
CA ALA A 88 -0.18 9.29 -5.40
C ALA A 88 -0.18 9.86 -3.97
N VAL A 89 -1.20 9.56 -3.16
CA VAL A 89 -1.26 10.01 -1.75
C VAL A 89 -0.16 9.33 -0.94
N LEU A 90 0.00 8.02 -1.09
CA LEU A 90 1.07 7.28 -0.40
C LEU A 90 2.46 7.71 -0.87
N ALA A 91 2.64 8.01 -2.15
CA ALA A 91 3.90 8.52 -2.68
C ALA A 91 4.31 9.85 -2.04
N GLU A 92 3.34 10.75 -1.84
CA GLU A 92 3.58 12.02 -1.16
C GLU A 92 3.89 11.83 0.33
N THR A 93 3.15 10.97 1.03
CA THR A 93 3.46 10.60 2.43
C THR A 93 4.86 9.99 2.54
N ALA A 94 5.21 9.07 1.65
CA ALA A 94 6.54 8.46 1.61
C ALA A 94 7.64 9.50 1.41
N ARG A 95 7.43 10.46 0.50
CA ARG A 95 8.37 11.57 0.26
C ARG A 95 8.57 12.42 1.52
N GLN A 96 7.50 12.75 2.25
CA GLN A 96 7.58 13.54 3.49
C GLN A 96 8.31 12.79 4.62
N LYS A 97 8.20 11.47 4.64
CA LYS A 97 8.82 10.60 5.66
C LYS A 97 10.20 10.07 5.25
N SER A 98 10.71 10.44 4.06
CA SER A 98 11.90 9.82 3.45
C SER A 98 11.82 8.29 3.41
N TRP A 99 10.61 7.76 3.19
CA TRP A 99 10.33 6.33 3.19
C TRP A 99 10.93 5.68 1.94
N PRO A 100 11.56 4.48 2.03
CA PRO A 100 12.14 3.77 0.90
C PRO A 100 11.06 3.10 0.04
N LEU A 101 10.22 3.93 -0.60
CA LEU A 101 9.15 3.52 -1.50
C LEU A 101 9.61 3.62 -2.96
N THR A 102 9.43 2.52 -3.69
CA THR A 102 9.43 2.51 -5.16
C THR A 102 7.99 2.34 -5.65
N LEU A 103 7.43 3.37 -6.27
CA LEU A 103 6.12 3.31 -6.95
C LEU A 103 6.34 3.26 -8.46
N ARG A 104 5.84 2.22 -9.12
CA ARG A 104 5.88 2.04 -10.58
C ARG A 104 4.48 2.17 -11.15
N ILE A 105 4.33 3.05 -12.14
CA ILE A 105 3.11 3.16 -12.94
C ILE A 105 3.30 2.33 -14.20
N GLN A 106 2.38 1.41 -14.47
CA GLN A 106 2.45 0.45 -15.57
C GLN A 106 1.43 0.84 -16.66
N PRO A 107 1.89 1.40 -17.80
CA PRO A 107 0.98 1.92 -18.82
C PRO A 107 0.12 0.84 -19.48
N GLY A 108 -1.17 1.10 -19.63
CA GLY A 108 -2.15 0.22 -20.27
C GLY A 108 -2.60 -0.97 -19.42
N TYR A 109 -2.07 -1.14 -18.21
CA TYR A 109 -2.45 -2.23 -17.32
C TYR A 109 -3.66 -1.88 -16.46
N ASP A 110 -4.50 -2.88 -16.21
CA ASP A 110 -5.74 -2.79 -15.45
C ASP A 110 -5.60 -3.40 -14.03
N HIS A 111 -6.72 -3.72 -13.39
CA HIS A 111 -6.77 -4.33 -12.05
C HIS A 111 -6.72 -5.88 -12.06
N SER A 112 -6.51 -6.50 -13.23
CA SER A 112 -6.70 -7.94 -13.39
C SER A 112 -5.49 -8.76 -12.93
N TYR A 113 -5.66 -10.08 -12.85
CA TYR A 113 -4.53 -10.98 -12.66
C TYR A 113 -3.55 -11.00 -13.84
N SER A 114 -3.94 -10.55 -15.04
CA SER A 114 -3.01 -10.39 -16.17
C SER A 114 -1.97 -9.31 -15.85
N PHE A 115 -2.38 -8.22 -15.22
CA PHE A 115 -1.47 -7.20 -14.69
C PHE A 115 -0.53 -7.79 -13.63
N ILE A 116 -1.09 -8.47 -12.62
CA ILE A 116 -0.29 -9.08 -11.54
C ILE A 116 0.74 -10.08 -12.11
N ALA A 117 0.30 -10.98 -12.98
CA ALA A 117 1.15 -12.01 -13.58
C ALA A 117 2.30 -11.42 -14.40
N SER A 118 2.12 -10.24 -14.99
CA SER A 118 3.14 -9.57 -15.80
C SER A 118 4.32 -9.06 -14.97
N PHE A 119 4.11 -8.80 -13.66
CA PHE A 119 5.10 -8.15 -12.79
C PHE A 119 5.39 -8.93 -11.49
N ILE A 120 4.74 -10.07 -11.26
CA ILE A 120 4.94 -10.87 -10.04
C ILE A 120 6.39 -11.34 -9.89
N GLU A 121 7.10 -11.64 -10.98
CA GLU A 121 8.50 -12.02 -10.93
C GLU A 121 9.38 -10.91 -10.33
N ASP A 122 9.12 -9.65 -10.68
CA ASP A 122 9.84 -8.51 -10.12
C ASP A 122 9.63 -8.38 -8.62
N HIS A 123 8.40 -8.60 -8.15
CA HIS A 123 8.07 -8.58 -6.72
C HIS A 123 8.75 -9.73 -5.96
N LEU A 124 8.78 -10.93 -6.54
CA LEU A 124 9.51 -12.07 -5.96
C LEU A 124 11.01 -11.77 -5.85
N ARG A 125 11.61 -11.23 -6.90
CA ARG A 125 13.03 -10.83 -6.92
C ARG A 125 13.31 -9.68 -5.95
N PHE A 126 12.40 -8.71 -5.85
CA PHE A 126 12.46 -7.63 -4.86
C PHE A 126 12.52 -8.20 -3.45
N HIS A 127 11.59 -9.07 -3.07
CA HIS A 127 11.57 -9.69 -1.75
C HIS A 127 12.80 -10.56 -1.48
N ALA A 128 13.25 -11.35 -2.47
CA ALA A 128 14.42 -12.20 -2.34
C ALA A 128 15.69 -11.40 -1.98
N ARG A 129 15.85 -10.17 -2.50
CA ARG A 129 16.99 -9.30 -2.16
C ARG A 129 17.07 -8.95 -0.67
N TYR A 130 15.93 -8.84 0.01
CA TYR A 130 15.88 -8.47 1.42
C TYR A 130 15.75 -9.68 2.35
N LEU A 131 15.19 -10.79 1.86
CA LEU A 131 15.06 -12.04 2.61
C LEU A 131 16.39 -12.78 2.79
N PHE A 132 17.31 -12.64 1.84
CA PHE A 132 18.61 -13.32 1.84
C PHE A 132 19.80 -12.37 2.06
N ALA A 133 19.53 -11.13 2.50
CA ALA A 133 20.55 -10.13 2.81
C ALA A 133 21.26 -10.39 4.14
#